data_AF-A0A174PSV9-F1
#
_entry.id   AF-A0A174PSV9-F1
#
_cell.length_a   1.000
_cell.length_b   1.000
_cell.length_c   1.000
_cell.angle_alpha   90.00
_cell.angle_beta   90.00
_cell.angle_gamma   90.00
#
_symmetry.space_group_name_H-M   'P 1'
#
loop_
_entity.id
_entity.type
_entity.pdbx_description
1 polymer ?
#
loop_
_entity_poly.entity_id
_entity_poly.type
_entity_poly.pdbx_seq_one_letter_code
_entity_poly.pdbx_strand_id
1 'polypeptide(L)'
;MKKKSRLMLLVSFIFMVCLSGCAKWQSVINDLHGSLIGNSYSIYTYDNYGSQTLKTSGNKISITGNKIETTSFDSEGKTITGYDLSSVITITIDGKEIENCGDTCIFVQKGLEPEVDFSLEEISSNGGGSPASIARVLNKYKNDFGKSRVVVIKSQLGQPIAAFSGDDVYWEVPEDLPKMTKLMIDGKALYIHRANYQIVDKALL
;
A
#
# COMPACT_ATOMS: atom_id res chain seq x y z
N MET A 1 27.92 41.85 19.29
CA MET A 1 26.62 41.17 19.50
C MET A 1 25.89 40.78 18.21
N LYS A 2 25.98 41.57 17.11
CA LYS A 2 25.25 41.29 15.83
C LYS A 2 25.65 39.98 15.10
N LYS A 3 26.90 39.52 15.16
CA LYS A 3 27.34 38.25 14.51
C LYS A 3 26.82 36.99 15.21
N LYS A 4 26.77 36.97 16.55
CA LYS A 4 26.27 35.82 17.34
C LYS A 4 24.75 35.64 17.16
N SER A 5 23.99 36.74 17.08
CA SER A 5 22.55 36.71 16.81
C SER A 5 22.21 36.20 15.41
N ARG A 6 23.00 36.54 14.38
CA ARG A 6 22.82 36.00 13.02
C ARG A 6 23.12 34.50 12.92
N LEU A 7 24.13 34.01 13.64
CA LEU A 7 24.46 32.58 13.68
C LEU A 7 23.35 31.77 14.39
N MET A 8 22.80 32.31 15.48
CA MET A 8 21.72 31.66 16.24
C MET A 8 20.42 31.59 15.43
N LEU A 9 20.12 32.60 14.62
CA LEU A 9 18.98 32.59 13.69
C LEU A 9 19.14 31.53 12.57
N LEU A 10 20.36 31.35 12.07
CA LEU A 10 20.68 30.39 11.01
C LEU A 10 20.56 28.94 11.50
N VAL A 11 21.02 28.66 12.72
CA VAL A 11 20.87 27.35 13.37
C VAL A 11 19.40 27.04 13.65
N SER A 12 18.61 28.02 14.12
CA SER A 12 17.18 27.86 14.33
C SER A 12 16.41 27.59 13.02
N PHE A 13 16.84 28.20 11.91
CA PHE A 13 16.25 27.96 10.59
C PHE A 13 16.57 26.56 10.06
N ILE A 14 17.81 26.10 10.22
CA ILE A 14 18.23 24.73 9.86
C ILE A 14 17.45 23.68 10.69
N PHE A 15 17.25 23.91 11.99
CA PHE A 15 16.46 23.03 12.85
C PHE A 15 14.98 22.94 12.42
N MET A 16 14.43 24.04 11.89
CA MET A 16 13.05 24.10 11.40
C MET A 16 12.86 23.36 10.06
N VAL A 17 13.89 23.32 9.21
CA VAL A 17 13.90 22.54 7.97
C VAL A 17 14.05 21.03 8.25
N CYS A 18 14.72 20.63 9.35
CA CYS A 18 14.85 19.22 9.73
C CYS A 18 13.53 18.59 10.24
N LEU A 19 12.59 19.38 10.78
CA LEU A 19 11.34 18.86 11.36
C LEU A 19 10.26 18.52 10.32
N SER A 20 10.37 19.02 9.08
CA SER A 20 9.42 18.71 8.00
C SER A 20 9.81 17.45 7.20
N GLY A 21 10.91 16.78 7.56
CA GLY A 21 11.40 15.57 6.89
C GLY A 21 11.05 14.24 7.57
N CYS A 22 10.48 14.25 8.78
CA CYS A 22 10.35 13.04 9.61
C CYS A 22 9.43 11.97 9.00
N ALA A 23 8.33 12.34 8.34
CA ALA A 23 7.41 11.37 7.75
C ALA A 23 8.09 10.57 6.62
N LYS A 24 8.82 11.25 5.74
CA LYS A 24 9.59 10.60 4.66
C LYS A 24 10.78 9.81 5.18
N TRP A 25 11.50 10.32 6.19
CA TRP A 25 12.63 9.62 6.81
C TRP A 25 12.20 8.34 7.54
N GLN A 26 11.07 8.36 8.26
CA GLN A 26 10.53 7.15 8.89
C GLN A 26 10.12 6.12 7.84
N SER A 27 9.58 6.57 6.70
CA SER A 27 9.26 5.72 5.55
C SER A 27 10.50 5.01 5.01
N VAL A 28 11.59 5.76 4.79
CA VAL A 28 12.87 5.24 4.25
C VAL A 28 13.56 4.28 5.21
N ILE A 29 13.47 4.51 6.53
CA ILE A 29 14.03 3.59 7.54
C ILE A 29 13.32 2.23 7.53
N ASN A 30 12.01 2.22 7.23
CA ASN A 30 11.23 0.99 7.17
C ASN A 30 11.47 0.16 5.89
N ASP A 31 12.04 0.76 4.85
CA ASP A 31 12.13 0.19 3.49
C ASP A 31 13.54 -0.31 3.14
N LEU A 32 14.52 -0.07 4.01
CA LEU A 32 15.92 -0.46 3.77
C LEU A 32 16.01 -1.99 3.56
N HIS A 33 16.30 -2.36 2.31
CA HIS A 33 16.56 -3.72 1.79
C HIS A 33 15.34 -4.65 1.58
N GLY A 34 14.23 -4.16 1.02
CA GLY A 34 13.11 -5.05 0.59
C GLY A 34 12.49 -5.87 1.73
N SER A 35 12.77 -5.44 2.95
CA SER A 35 12.42 -6.10 4.19
C SER A 35 11.73 -5.08 5.06
N LEU A 36 10.48 -5.34 5.41
CA LEU A 36 9.65 -4.51 6.27
C LEU A 36 10.07 -4.74 7.73
N ILE A 37 11.36 -4.58 8.02
CA ILE A 37 11.96 -4.90 9.32
C ILE A 37 11.68 -3.75 10.29
N GLY A 38 11.13 -4.10 11.46
CA GLY A 38 10.91 -3.17 12.57
C GLY A 38 9.44 -2.83 12.83
N ASN A 39 8.51 -3.31 12.01
CA ASN A 39 7.07 -3.14 12.23
C ASN A 39 6.33 -4.48 12.11
N SER A 40 5.34 -4.68 12.97
CA SER A 40 4.41 -5.80 12.84
C SER A 40 3.38 -5.52 11.75
N TYR A 41 3.10 -6.52 10.92
CA TYR A 41 2.07 -6.43 9.88
C TYR A 41 1.05 -7.55 10.01
N SER A 42 -0.20 -7.23 9.68
CA SER A 42 -1.21 -8.22 9.29
C SER A 42 -1.28 -8.29 7.78
N ILE A 43 -1.23 -9.50 7.24
CA ILE A 43 -1.17 -9.77 5.82
C ILE A 43 -2.45 -10.49 5.44
N TYR A 44 -3.16 -9.92 4.47
CA TYR A 44 -4.44 -10.39 4.00
C TYR A 44 -4.31 -10.72 2.51
N THR A 45 -4.71 -11.92 2.15
CA THR A 45 -4.73 -12.38 0.76
C THR A 45 -6.18 -12.53 0.32
N TYR A 46 -6.47 -12.06 -0.89
CA TYR A 46 -7.79 -12.08 -1.47
C TYR A 46 -7.75 -12.63 -2.89
N ASP A 47 -8.78 -13.36 -3.25
CA ASP A 47 -9.01 -13.75 -4.63
C ASP A 47 -9.37 -12.54 -5.52
N ASN A 48 -9.51 -12.79 -6.82
CA ASN A 48 -9.87 -11.75 -7.79
C ASN A 48 -11.23 -11.10 -7.54
N TYR A 49 -12.10 -11.75 -6.77
CA TYR A 49 -13.44 -11.28 -6.41
C TYR A 49 -13.48 -10.58 -5.06
N GLY A 50 -12.34 -10.40 -4.38
CA GLY A 50 -12.28 -9.71 -3.09
C GLY A 50 -12.63 -10.60 -1.89
N SER A 51 -12.76 -11.92 -2.07
CA SER A 51 -12.96 -12.85 -0.95
C SER A 51 -11.63 -13.15 -0.28
N GLN A 52 -11.58 -13.05 1.04
CA GLN A 52 -10.34 -13.31 1.79
C GLN A 52 -10.02 -14.81 1.78
N THR A 53 -8.84 -15.19 1.26
CA THR A 53 -8.37 -16.57 1.16
C THR A 53 -7.41 -16.93 2.29
N LEU A 54 -6.63 -15.96 2.78
CA LEU A 54 -5.64 -16.18 3.84
C LEU A 54 -5.45 -14.92 4.69
N LYS A 55 -5.26 -15.10 5.99
CA LYS A 55 -4.84 -14.07 6.93
C LYS A 55 -3.67 -14.56 7.77
N THR A 56 -2.57 -13.82 7.75
CA THR A 56 -1.36 -14.10 8.54
C THR A 56 -0.85 -12.82 9.21
N SER A 57 0.12 -12.95 10.12
CA SER A 57 0.78 -11.81 10.73
C SER A 57 2.20 -12.17 11.13
N GLY A 58 3.06 -11.15 11.23
CA GLY A 58 4.44 -11.32 11.66
C GLY A 58 5.15 -9.99 11.92
N ASN A 59 6.38 -10.08 12.41
CA ASN A 59 7.19 -8.92 12.80
C ASN A 59 8.37 -8.65 11.86
N LYS A 60 8.81 -9.67 11.13
CA LYS A 60 9.86 -9.59 10.12
C LYS A 60 9.29 -10.10 8.82
N ILE A 61 8.97 -9.18 7.92
CA ILE A 61 8.44 -9.49 6.59
C ILE A 61 9.49 -9.15 5.55
N SER A 62 9.79 -10.07 4.63
CA SER A 62 10.53 -9.77 3.41
C SER A 62 9.77 -10.28 2.21
N ILE A 63 9.87 -9.57 1.08
CA ILE A 63 9.13 -9.90 -0.13
C ILE A 63 10.10 -9.94 -1.29
N THR A 64 10.23 -11.11 -1.89
CA THR A 64 11.14 -11.35 -3.01
C THR A 64 10.33 -11.62 -4.27
N GLY A 65 10.61 -10.88 -5.34
CA GLY A 65 10.02 -11.15 -6.65
C GLY A 65 10.81 -12.20 -7.40
N ASN A 66 10.13 -13.19 -7.96
CA ASN A 66 10.77 -14.15 -8.85
C ASN A 66 11.06 -13.48 -10.20
N LYS A 67 12.31 -13.51 -10.67
CA LYS A 67 12.68 -12.98 -11.98
C LYS A 67 12.43 -14.05 -13.05
N ILE A 68 11.73 -13.68 -14.11
CA ILE A 68 11.58 -14.50 -15.31
C ILE A 68 12.41 -13.90 -16.42
N GLU A 69 13.06 -14.75 -17.19
CA GLU A 69 13.79 -14.34 -18.39
C GLU A 69 12.77 -13.94 -19.47
N THR A 70 12.94 -12.76 -20.04
CA THR A 70 12.12 -12.27 -21.15
C THR A 70 12.97 -12.06 -22.38
N THR A 71 12.44 -12.44 -23.54
CA THR A 71 13.10 -12.25 -24.82
C THR A 71 12.46 -11.08 -25.55
N SER A 72 13.26 -10.09 -25.92
CA SER A 72 12.88 -8.98 -26.80
C SER A 72 13.79 -8.93 -28.02
N PHE A 73 13.45 -8.12 -29.02
CA PHE A 73 14.25 -7.97 -30.23
C PHE A 73 14.59 -6.49 -30.41
N ASP A 74 15.84 -6.18 -30.73
CA ASP A 74 16.20 -4.83 -31.16
C ASP A 74 15.71 -4.53 -32.58
N SER A 75 15.91 -3.29 -33.01
CA SER A 75 15.55 -2.82 -34.36
C SER A 75 16.26 -3.57 -35.49
N GLU A 76 17.29 -4.37 -35.19
CA GLU A 76 18.05 -5.18 -36.14
C GLU A 76 17.65 -6.67 -36.09
N GLY A 77 16.65 -7.02 -35.26
CA GLY A 77 16.14 -8.39 -35.12
C GLY A 77 17.00 -9.28 -34.23
N LYS A 78 17.96 -8.72 -33.48
CA LYS A 78 18.79 -9.47 -32.55
C LYS A 78 18.05 -9.69 -31.23
N THR A 79 18.10 -10.93 -30.75
CA THR A 79 17.55 -11.34 -29.45
C THR A 79 18.26 -10.61 -28.30
N ILE A 80 17.49 -9.88 -27.50
CA ILE A 80 17.91 -9.31 -26.22
C ILE A 80 17.22 -10.10 -25.10
N THR A 81 18.03 -10.70 -24.23
CA THR A 81 17.56 -11.29 -22.98
C THR A 81 17.39 -10.19 -21.94
N GLY A 82 16.16 -9.94 -21.51
CA GLY A 82 15.78 -9.13 -20.36
C GLY A 82 15.34 -10.00 -19.19
N TYR A 83 15.11 -9.38 -18.03
CA TYR A 83 14.51 -10.03 -16.87
C TYR A 83 13.34 -9.19 -16.39
N ASP A 84 12.16 -9.78 -16.35
CA ASP A 84 10.97 -9.16 -15.77
C ASP A 84 10.61 -9.82 -14.43
N LEU A 85 9.95 -9.05 -13.58
CA LEU A 85 9.35 -9.59 -12.36
C LEU A 85 8.14 -10.47 -12.71
N SER A 86 8.21 -11.74 -12.35
CA SER A 86 7.13 -12.72 -12.40
C SER A 86 5.90 -12.24 -11.63
N SER A 87 4.77 -12.87 -11.94
CA SER A 87 3.56 -12.74 -11.11
C SER A 87 3.67 -13.46 -9.76
N VAL A 88 4.72 -14.28 -9.57
CA VAL A 88 5.00 -14.99 -8.33
C VAL A 88 5.89 -14.13 -7.43
N ILE A 89 5.43 -13.91 -6.20
CA ILE A 89 6.23 -13.32 -5.11
C ILE A 89 6.38 -14.33 -3.97
N THR A 90 7.53 -14.33 -3.32
CA THR A 90 7.76 -15.09 -2.09
C THR A 90 7.69 -14.11 -0.93
N ILE A 91 6.75 -14.35 -0.01
CA ILE A 91 6.55 -13.57 1.20
C ILE A 91 7.12 -14.38 2.36
N THR A 92 8.20 -13.91 2.96
CA THR A 92 8.79 -14.52 4.15
C THR A 92 8.28 -13.79 5.39
N ILE A 93 7.62 -14.50 6.29
CA ILE A 93 7.04 -14.01 7.54
C ILE A 93 7.71 -14.75 8.69
N ASP A 94 8.51 -14.03 9.49
CA ASP A 94 9.20 -14.58 10.66
C ASP A 94 9.95 -15.90 10.36
N GLY A 95 10.57 -15.98 9.17
CA GLY A 95 11.35 -17.13 8.70
C GLY A 95 10.54 -18.26 8.04
N LYS A 96 9.24 -18.08 7.81
CA LYS A 96 8.37 -19.02 7.07
C LYS A 96 7.89 -18.39 5.77
N GLU A 97 7.73 -19.19 4.74
CA GLU A 97 7.46 -18.68 3.39
C GLU A 97 6.02 -18.94 2.94
N ILE A 98 5.49 -18.00 2.18
CA ILE A 98 4.27 -18.11 1.38
C ILE A 98 4.65 -17.71 -0.04
N GLU A 99 4.38 -18.58 -1.00
CA GLU A 99 4.49 -18.24 -2.42
C GLU A 99 3.11 -17.79 -2.90
N ASN A 100 3.00 -16.53 -3.31
CA ASN A 100 1.77 -15.99 -3.86
C ASN A 100 1.90 -15.82 -5.37
N CYS A 101 0.94 -16.36 -6.12
CA CYS A 101 0.85 -16.20 -7.57
C CYS A 101 -0.54 -15.71 -7.94
N GLY A 102 -0.65 -14.44 -8.28
CA GLY A 102 -1.87 -13.89 -8.86
C GLY A 102 -2.87 -13.28 -7.88
N ASP A 103 -2.89 -13.69 -6.60
CA ASP A 103 -3.83 -13.11 -5.63
C ASP A 103 -3.42 -11.70 -5.19
N THR A 104 -4.43 -10.94 -4.74
CA THR A 104 -4.25 -9.64 -4.11
C THR A 104 -3.69 -9.83 -2.70
N CYS A 105 -2.57 -9.18 -2.37
CA CYS A 105 -2.03 -9.17 -1.00
C CYS A 105 -1.98 -7.74 -0.44
N ILE A 106 -2.50 -7.57 0.78
CA ILE A 106 -2.50 -6.30 1.51
C ILE A 106 -1.76 -6.50 2.83
N PHE A 107 -0.75 -5.68 3.11
CA PHE A 107 0.05 -5.70 4.33
C PHE A 107 -0.27 -4.44 5.15
N VAL A 108 -1.00 -4.62 6.24
CA VAL A 108 -1.48 -3.54 7.10
C VAL A 108 -0.55 -3.42 8.30
N GLN A 109 0.14 -2.28 8.45
CA GLN A 109 0.98 -2.04 9.61
C GLN A 109 0.14 -2.02 10.90
N LYS A 110 0.64 -2.62 11.97
CA LYS A 110 0.00 -2.59 13.28
C LYS A 110 -0.33 -1.15 13.73
N GLY A 111 -1.59 -0.95 14.09
CA GLY A 111 -2.17 0.33 14.49
C GLY A 111 -2.81 1.12 13.35
N LEU A 112 -2.82 0.59 12.12
CA LEU A 112 -3.71 1.01 11.05
C LEU A 112 -4.88 0.03 10.99
N GLU A 113 -6.11 0.52 11.12
CA GLU A 113 -7.32 -0.29 11.07
C GLU A 113 -8.27 0.27 10.01
N PRO A 114 -8.94 -0.59 9.24
CA PRO A 114 -9.96 -0.12 8.31
C PRO A 114 -11.20 0.36 9.07
N GLU A 115 -11.77 1.49 8.70
CA GLU A 115 -13.09 1.89 9.21
C GLU A 115 -14.21 1.03 8.63
N VAL A 116 -13.99 0.45 7.44
CA VAL A 116 -14.97 -0.41 6.77
C VAL A 116 -14.28 -1.63 6.17
N ASP A 117 -14.81 -2.81 6.48
CA ASP A 117 -14.49 -4.08 5.83
C ASP A 117 -15.67 -4.51 4.95
N PHE A 118 -15.49 -4.46 3.63
CA PHE A 118 -16.53 -4.79 2.65
C PHE A 118 -16.61 -6.29 2.38
N SER A 119 -15.61 -7.07 2.78
CA SER A 119 -15.57 -8.52 2.53
C SER A 119 -16.59 -9.31 3.36
N LEU A 120 -17.11 -8.70 4.42
CA LEU A 120 -18.11 -9.30 5.33
C LEU A 120 -19.56 -9.02 4.92
N GLU A 121 -19.79 -8.02 4.07
CA GLU A 121 -21.14 -7.74 3.58
C GLU A 121 -21.39 -8.49 2.28
N GLU A 122 -22.34 -9.42 2.33
CA GLU A 122 -22.93 -9.99 1.12
C GLU A 122 -23.57 -8.84 0.34
N ILE A 123 -22.87 -8.34 -0.68
CA ILE A 123 -23.45 -7.37 -1.61
C ILE A 123 -24.53 -8.14 -2.38
N SER A 124 -25.75 -8.12 -1.87
CA SER A 124 -26.86 -8.88 -2.45
C SER A 124 -27.12 -8.39 -3.87
N SER A 125 -26.79 -9.26 -4.82
CA SER A 125 -26.99 -9.05 -6.24
C SER A 125 -28.43 -9.37 -6.63
N ASN A 126 -29.41 -8.70 -6.02
CA ASN A 126 -30.80 -8.76 -6.47
C ASN A 126 -31.18 -7.44 -7.13
N GLY A 127 -30.68 -7.28 -8.35
CA GLY A 127 -30.98 -6.17 -9.25
C GLY A 127 -29.92 -6.12 -10.33
N GLY A 128 -30.23 -6.66 -11.52
CA GLY A 128 -29.32 -6.66 -12.66
C GLY A 128 -28.74 -5.26 -12.89
N GLY A 129 -27.44 -5.13 -12.71
CA GLY A 129 -26.73 -3.87 -12.83
C GLY A 129 -25.29 -4.02 -12.37
N SER A 130 -24.37 -3.52 -13.20
CA SER A 130 -22.99 -3.10 -12.93
C SER A 130 -22.64 -2.91 -11.44
N PRO A 131 -21.38 -3.15 -10.99
CA PRO A 131 -20.99 -2.94 -9.60
C PRO A 131 -21.58 -1.62 -9.12
N ALA A 132 -22.52 -1.72 -8.17
CA ALA A 132 -23.15 -0.54 -7.58
C ALA A 132 -22.01 0.40 -7.22
N SER A 133 -21.92 1.53 -7.92
CA SER A 133 -20.73 2.38 -8.01
C SER A 133 -20.02 2.49 -6.66
N ILE A 134 -18.70 2.41 -6.62
CA ILE A 134 -17.91 2.63 -5.39
C ILE A 134 -18.42 3.85 -4.60
N ALA A 135 -18.86 4.91 -5.30
CA ALA A 135 -19.55 6.05 -4.71
C ALA A 135 -20.79 5.68 -3.85
N ARG A 136 -21.68 4.81 -4.31
CA ARG A 136 -22.85 4.35 -3.53
C ARG A 136 -22.43 3.60 -2.27
N VAL A 137 -21.41 2.73 -2.38
CA VAL A 137 -20.88 2.01 -1.23
C VAL A 137 -20.27 3.01 -0.25
N LEU A 138 -19.38 3.91 -0.70
CA LEU A 138 -18.75 4.91 0.16
C LEU A 138 -19.76 5.89 0.80
N ASN A 139 -20.80 6.28 0.07
CA ASN A 139 -21.83 7.18 0.61
C ASN A 139 -22.63 6.52 1.74
N LYS A 140 -22.80 5.19 1.72
CA LYS A 140 -23.40 4.43 2.83
C LYS A 140 -22.59 4.57 4.12
N TYR A 141 -21.25 4.56 4.02
CA TYR A 141 -20.32 4.63 5.16
C TYR A 141 -19.70 6.03 5.35
N LYS A 142 -20.25 7.07 4.71
CA LYS A 142 -19.68 8.43 4.77
C LYS A 142 -19.45 8.92 6.20
N ASN A 143 -20.36 8.55 7.11
CA ASN A 143 -20.32 8.97 8.50
C ASN A 143 -19.30 8.17 9.33
N ASP A 144 -18.87 7.00 8.85
CA ASP A 144 -17.89 6.14 9.52
C ASP A 144 -16.46 6.62 9.27
N PHE A 145 -16.23 7.31 8.15
CA PHE A 145 -14.92 7.91 7.85
C PHE A 145 -14.69 9.14 8.73
N GLY A 146 -13.76 9.06 9.67
CA GLY A 146 -13.43 10.17 10.58
C GLY A 146 -12.56 11.27 9.96
N LYS A 147 -11.95 10.99 8.80
CA LYS A 147 -10.83 11.78 8.26
C LYS A 147 -11.11 12.38 6.88
N SER A 148 -10.26 13.31 6.46
CA SER A 148 -10.45 14.08 5.22
C SER A 148 -10.23 13.27 3.93
N ARG A 149 -9.39 12.23 3.98
CA ARG A 149 -9.08 11.37 2.82
C ARG A 149 -9.53 9.95 3.10
N VAL A 150 -10.19 9.32 2.14
CA VAL A 150 -10.64 7.93 2.19
C VAL A 150 -9.85 7.10 1.19
N VAL A 151 -9.16 6.08 1.65
CA VAL A 151 -8.39 5.11 0.87
C VAL A 151 -9.22 3.85 0.72
N VAL A 152 -9.65 3.55 -0.50
CA VAL A 152 -10.44 2.35 -0.81
C VAL A 152 -9.55 1.34 -1.50
N ILE A 153 -9.39 0.16 -0.91
CA ILE A 153 -8.70 -0.96 -1.53
C ILE A 153 -9.71 -1.88 -2.21
N LYS A 154 -9.35 -2.35 -3.40
CA LYS A 154 -10.19 -3.16 -4.27
C LYS A 154 -9.41 -4.32 -4.84
N SER A 155 -10.10 -5.42 -5.11
CA SER A 155 -9.53 -6.55 -5.84
C SER A 155 -9.10 -6.14 -7.26
N GLN A 156 -8.40 -7.03 -7.95
CA GLN A 156 -8.02 -6.81 -9.36
C GLN A 156 -9.22 -6.57 -10.27
N LEU A 157 -10.38 -7.18 -9.99
CA LEU A 157 -11.63 -6.97 -10.74
C LEU A 157 -12.44 -5.76 -10.24
N GLY A 158 -11.93 -5.03 -9.24
CA GLY A 158 -12.53 -3.79 -8.77
C GLY A 158 -13.55 -3.96 -7.64
N GLN A 159 -13.69 -5.15 -7.07
CA GLN A 159 -14.54 -5.37 -5.90
C GLN A 159 -13.95 -4.65 -4.68
N PRO A 160 -14.70 -3.79 -3.97
CA PRO A 160 -14.25 -3.19 -2.71
C PRO A 160 -13.88 -4.25 -1.67
N ILE A 161 -12.73 -4.10 -1.03
CA ILE A 161 -12.22 -5.00 0.02
C ILE A 161 -12.27 -4.31 1.38
N ALA A 162 -11.64 -3.14 1.50
CA ALA A 162 -11.61 -2.37 2.73
C ALA A 162 -11.47 -0.88 2.43
N ALA A 163 -11.92 -0.03 3.36
CA ALA A 163 -11.64 1.39 3.34
C ALA A 163 -10.95 1.83 4.63
N PHE A 164 -9.95 2.69 4.45
CA PHE A 164 -9.19 3.38 5.49
C PHE A 164 -9.42 4.88 5.35
N SER A 165 -9.25 5.67 6.41
CA SER A 165 -9.28 7.11 6.34
C SER A 165 -8.10 7.75 7.07
N GLY A 166 -7.58 8.85 6.51
CA GLY A 166 -6.43 9.57 7.06
C GLY A 166 -6.50 11.06 6.71
N ASP A 167 -5.79 11.89 7.46
CA ASP A 167 -5.62 13.31 7.15
C ASP A 167 -4.40 13.56 6.26
N ASP A 168 -3.33 12.78 6.47
CA ASP A 168 -2.14 12.75 5.61
C ASP A 168 -2.06 11.41 4.89
N VAL A 169 -2.36 11.44 3.60
CA VAL A 169 -2.37 10.24 2.74
C VAL A 169 -1.55 10.48 1.48
N TYR A 170 -0.49 9.68 1.30
CA TYR A 170 0.32 9.68 0.09
C TYR A 170 0.72 8.26 -0.33
N TRP A 171 1.24 8.13 -1.55
CA TRP A 171 1.67 6.84 -2.11
C TRP A 171 3.11 6.92 -2.61
N GLU A 172 3.81 5.81 -2.54
CA GLU A 172 5.11 5.61 -3.14
C GLU A 172 5.22 4.21 -3.78
N VAL A 173 6.04 4.09 -4.82
CA VAL A 173 6.39 2.80 -5.41
C VAL A 173 7.80 2.46 -4.90
N PRO A 174 7.93 1.49 -3.99
CA PRO A 174 9.23 1.14 -3.43
C PRO A 174 10.12 0.51 -4.51
N GLU A 175 11.35 1.01 -4.66
CA GLU A 175 12.30 0.52 -5.68
C GLU A 175 12.73 -0.93 -5.42
N ASP A 176 12.83 -1.31 -4.14
CA ASP A 176 13.34 -2.61 -3.69
C ASP A 176 12.25 -3.69 -3.51
N LEU A 177 10.98 -3.39 -3.80
CA LEU A 177 9.87 -4.34 -3.65
C LEU A 177 9.23 -4.72 -4.99
N PRO A 178 8.83 -6.00 -5.16
CA PRO A 178 8.34 -6.49 -6.44
C PRO A 178 6.91 -6.03 -6.75
N LYS A 179 6.78 -5.04 -7.66
CA LYS A 179 5.48 -4.54 -8.17
C LYS A 179 4.49 -4.27 -7.02
N MET A 180 4.95 -3.52 -6.01
CA MET A 180 4.12 -3.10 -4.89
C MET A 180 3.88 -1.60 -4.90
N THR A 181 2.76 -1.18 -4.33
CA THR A 181 2.54 0.21 -3.95
C THR A 181 2.48 0.29 -2.44
N LYS A 182 3.12 1.30 -1.87
CA LYS A 182 3.03 1.63 -0.45
C LYS A 182 2.15 2.86 -0.31
N LEU A 183 1.08 2.75 0.45
CA LEU A 183 0.29 3.88 0.91
C LEU A 183 0.72 4.22 2.33
N MET A 184 0.91 5.50 2.59
CA MET A 184 1.15 6.03 3.93
C MET A 184 -0.12 6.76 4.36
N ILE A 185 -0.68 6.36 5.49
CA ILE A 185 -1.92 6.88 6.06
C ILE A 185 -1.60 7.30 7.49
N ASP A 186 -1.58 8.60 7.76
CA ASP A 186 -1.26 9.19 9.08
C ASP A 186 0.02 8.59 9.70
N GLY A 187 1.06 8.39 8.87
CA GLY A 187 2.35 7.84 9.28
C GLY A 187 2.41 6.31 9.43
N LYS A 188 1.34 5.59 9.06
CA LYS A 188 1.29 4.12 9.02
C LYS A 188 1.30 3.61 7.59
N ALA A 189 2.05 2.54 7.35
CA ALA A 189 2.22 1.93 6.05
C ALA A 189 1.15 0.87 5.75
N LEU A 190 0.70 0.88 4.50
CA LEU A 190 -0.17 -0.10 3.88
C LEU A 190 0.47 -0.53 2.56
N TYR A 191 1.05 -1.73 2.51
CA TYR A 191 1.61 -2.25 1.25
C TYR A 191 0.57 -3.05 0.49
N ILE A 192 0.57 -2.85 -0.81
CA ILE A 192 -0.41 -3.42 -1.73
C ILE A 192 0.35 -4.11 -2.85
N HIS A 193 0.06 -5.39 -3.04
CA HIS A 193 0.48 -6.16 -4.21
C HIS A 193 -0.76 -6.65 -4.96
N ARG A 194 -0.79 -6.40 -6.27
CA ARG A 194 -1.87 -6.82 -7.17
C ARG A 194 -3.27 -6.43 -6.68
N ALA A 195 -3.45 -5.20 -6.23
CA ALA A 195 -4.76 -4.64 -5.92
C ALA A 195 -4.94 -3.29 -6.62
N ASN A 196 -6.20 -2.91 -6.79
CA ASN A 196 -6.56 -1.56 -7.20
C ASN A 196 -6.82 -0.72 -5.95
N TYR A 197 -6.50 0.58 -6.00
CA TYR A 197 -6.87 1.49 -4.91
C TYR A 197 -7.37 2.83 -5.46
N GLN A 198 -8.14 3.56 -4.63
CA GLN A 198 -8.56 4.92 -4.88
C GLN A 198 -8.41 5.75 -3.62
N ILE A 199 -7.87 6.96 -3.74
CA ILE A 199 -7.82 7.94 -2.65
C ILE A 199 -8.83 9.03 -2.99
N VAL A 200 -9.89 9.14 -2.19
CA VAL A 200 -11.03 10.02 -2.41
C VAL A 200 -11.04 11.11 -1.34
N ASP A 201 -11.28 12.35 -1.75
CA ASP A 201 -11.58 13.41 -0.80
C ASP A 201 -12.96 13.18 -0.20
N LYS A 202 -13.08 13.15 1.13
CA LYS A 202 -14.35 12.90 1.81
C LYS A 202 -15.43 13.92 1.42
N ALA A 203 -15.07 15.14 1.01
CA ALA A 203 -16.03 16.13 0.55
C ALA A 203 -16.75 15.76 -0.76
N LEU A 204 -16.23 14.75 -1.49
CA LEU A 204 -16.85 14.21 -2.71
C LEU A 204 -17.86 13.08 -2.44
N LEU A 205 -17.95 12.61 -1.19
CA LEU A 205 -18.89 11.58 -0.73
C LEU A 205 -20.18 12.23 -0.21
#